data_AF-A0A822C6W3-F1
#
_entry.id   AF-A0A822C6W3-F1
#
_cell.length_a   1.000
_cell.length_b   1.000
_cell.length_c   1.000
_cell.angle_alpha   90.00
_cell.angle_beta   90.00
_cell.angle_gamma   90.00
#
_symmetry.space_group_name_H-M   'P 1'
#
loop_
_entity.id
_entity.type
_entity.pdbx_description
1 polymer ?
#
loop_
_entity_poly.entity_id
_entity_poly.type
_entity_poly.pdbx_seq_one_letter_code
_entity_poly.pdbx_strand_id
1 'polypeptide(L)'
;MLGYDEFFPIQTTYATGRVPCSVAVGDFNHDTRLDIVVANRGSNTVGVLLGYENGSFLNQTQYLTGSWPFSVAVGDFNNDTQLDIVIANFDDNTVSVLLGYGNGSFANQTTYSAGSRSASVAVGDFNSDTHLDIVVANADDNTVSVLLGYGDGSFANQTKYTIGSPSVAVAVGDFNNDTQLDIVIANFDDNT
;
A
#
# COMPACT_ATOMS: atom_id res chain seq x y z
N MET A 1 14.91 -41.68 -15.66
CA MET A 1 16.03 -40.92 -16.26
C MET A 1 15.40 -40.07 -17.35
N LEU A 2 15.29 -38.74 -17.29
CA LEU A 2 15.94 -37.64 -16.54
C LEU A 2 14.82 -36.62 -16.21
N GLY A 3 14.76 -35.95 -15.05
CA GLY A 3 15.51 -34.70 -14.74
C GLY A 3 15.07 -33.60 -15.72
N TYR A 4 14.44 -32.48 -15.35
CA TYR A 4 14.81 -31.54 -14.29
C TYR A 4 13.59 -30.73 -13.81
N ASP A 5 13.53 -30.57 -12.50
CA ASP A 5 12.96 -29.45 -11.77
C ASP A 5 13.24 -28.08 -12.45
N GLU A 6 12.22 -27.38 -12.95
CA GLU A 6 12.34 -25.95 -13.29
C GLU A 6 12.18 -25.12 -12.01
N PHE A 7 13.22 -25.20 -11.17
CA PHE A 7 13.40 -24.29 -10.05
C PHE A 7 13.78 -22.92 -10.60
N PHE A 8 12.98 -21.91 -10.25
CA PHE A 8 13.14 -20.47 -10.40
C PHE A 8 14.23 -19.97 -11.38
N PRO A 9 13.85 -19.21 -12.43
CA PRO A 9 14.84 -18.64 -13.34
C PRO A 9 15.87 -17.78 -12.59
N ILE A 10 17.04 -17.59 -13.21
CA ILE A 10 18.09 -16.72 -12.66
C ILE A 10 17.48 -15.38 -12.22
N GLN A 11 17.78 -15.02 -10.97
CA GLN A 11 17.36 -13.76 -10.39
C GLN A 11 17.80 -12.60 -11.29
N THR A 12 16.83 -11.76 -11.66
CA THR A 12 17.09 -10.47 -12.31
C THR A 12 16.89 -9.36 -11.29
N THR A 13 17.77 -8.36 -11.29
CA THR A 13 17.73 -7.23 -10.36
C THR A 13 17.32 -5.97 -11.09
N TYR A 14 16.36 -5.23 -10.54
CA TYR A 14 15.90 -3.93 -11.05
C TYR A 14 16.29 -2.83 -10.07
N ALA A 15 16.75 -1.69 -10.61
CA ALA A 15 17.12 -0.55 -9.78
C ALA A 15 15.86 0.14 -9.24
N THR A 16 15.78 0.26 -7.92
CA THR A 16 14.75 1.03 -7.19
C THR A 16 15.34 2.30 -6.59
N GLY A 17 14.57 3.02 -5.78
CA GLY A 17 15.10 4.05 -4.89
C GLY A 17 15.93 3.45 -3.75
N ARG A 18 16.42 4.30 -2.86
CA ARG A 18 17.25 3.88 -1.72
C ARG A 18 16.40 3.25 -0.64
N VAL A 19 16.90 2.17 -0.04
CA VAL A 19 16.27 1.45 1.09
C VAL A 19 14.80 1.08 0.76
N PRO A 20 14.54 0.26 -0.27
CA PRO A 20 13.19 -0.24 -0.55
C PRO A 20 12.71 -1.09 0.64
N CYS A 21 11.43 -0.98 0.99
CA CYS A 21 10.88 -1.59 2.21
C CYS A 21 9.55 -2.34 2.02
N SER A 22 8.75 -1.95 1.03
CA SER A 22 7.46 -2.58 0.73
C SER A 22 7.22 -2.57 -0.77
N VAL A 23 6.48 -3.56 -1.24
CA VAL A 23 6.06 -3.69 -2.65
C VAL A 23 4.57 -4.00 -2.73
N ALA A 24 3.93 -3.54 -3.79
CA ALA A 24 2.60 -3.99 -4.19
C ALA A 24 2.59 -4.24 -5.70
N VAL A 25 1.63 -5.06 -6.15
CA VAL A 25 1.54 -5.55 -7.53
C VAL A 25 0.16 -5.26 -8.06
N GLY A 26 0.08 -4.83 -9.32
CA GLY A 26 -1.18 -4.50 -10.00
C GLY A 26 -0.94 -4.26 -11.48
N ASP A 27 -1.99 -4.14 -12.27
CA ASP A 27 -1.91 -3.68 -13.66
C ASP A 27 -2.17 -2.17 -13.68
N PHE A 28 -1.13 -1.34 -13.63
CA PHE A 28 -1.26 0.12 -13.49
C PHE A 28 -1.41 0.84 -14.84
N ASN A 29 -1.26 0.12 -15.94
CA ASN A 29 -1.33 0.67 -17.29
C ASN A 29 -2.36 -0.04 -18.22
N HIS A 30 -3.16 -0.93 -17.65
CA HIS A 30 -4.21 -1.71 -18.30
C HIS A 30 -3.73 -2.53 -19.50
N ASP A 31 -2.50 -3.03 -19.43
CA ASP A 31 -1.92 -3.87 -20.48
C ASP A 31 -2.06 -5.38 -20.21
N THR A 32 -2.78 -5.74 -19.14
CA THR A 32 -3.02 -7.10 -18.62
C THR A 32 -1.79 -7.81 -18.08
N ARG A 33 -0.69 -7.08 -17.88
CA ARG A 33 0.54 -7.58 -17.25
C ARG A 33 0.64 -7.02 -15.84
N LEU A 34 1.32 -7.75 -14.97
CA LEU A 34 1.58 -7.30 -13.62
C LEU A 34 2.77 -6.35 -13.62
N ASP A 35 2.54 -5.19 -13.04
CA ASP A 35 3.50 -4.16 -12.73
C ASP A 35 3.81 -4.17 -11.22
N ILE A 36 4.83 -3.42 -10.81
CA ILE A 36 5.25 -3.33 -9.41
C ILE A 36 5.32 -1.87 -8.97
N VAL A 37 4.84 -1.59 -7.77
CA VAL A 37 5.15 -0.36 -7.03
C VAL A 37 6.01 -0.67 -5.81
N VAL A 38 6.98 0.19 -5.54
CA VAL A 38 7.99 -0.01 -4.47
C VAL A 38 8.09 1.24 -3.60
N ALA A 39 7.85 1.11 -2.31
CA ALA A 39 8.11 2.17 -1.33
C ALA A 39 9.61 2.24 -1.02
N ASN A 40 10.24 3.39 -1.30
CA ASN A 40 11.68 3.62 -1.15
C ASN A 40 11.96 4.54 0.03
N ARG A 41 12.06 3.97 1.24
CA ARG A 41 12.21 4.69 2.51
C ARG A 41 13.33 5.71 2.48
N GLY A 42 14.49 5.35 1.94
CA GLY A 42 15.69 6.18 1.93
C GLY A 42 15.70 7.25 0.83
N SER A 43 14.71 7.25 -0.04
CA SER A 43 14.51 8.23 -1.12
C SER A 43 13.28 9.11 -0.92
N ASN A 44 12.39 8.78 0.02
CA ASN A 44 11.07 9.43 0.17
C ASN A 44 10.27 9.42 -1.15
N THR A 45 10.28 8.27 -1.82
CA THR A 45 9.56 8.06 -3.08
C THR A 45 8.85 6.72 -3.11
N VAL A 46 7.80 6.64 -3.93
CA VAL A 46 7.30 5.39 -4.49
C VAL A 46 7.80 5.27 -5.93
N GLY A 47 8.35 4.11 -6.29
CA GLY A 47 8.79 3.80 -7.65
C GLY A 47 7.80 2.88 -8.33
N VAL A 48 7.45 3.16 -9.59
CA VAL A 48 6.54 2.35 -10.43
C VAL A 48 7.35 1.70 -11.54
N LEU A 49 7.31 0.37 -11.63
CA LEU A 49 8.00 -0.42 -12.63
C LEU A 49 6.97 -1.19 -13.46
N LEU A 50 6.81 -0.80 -14.73
CA LEU A 50 5.85 -1.47 -15.61
C LEU A 50 6.43 -2.75 -16.19
N GLY A 51 5.61 -3.80 -16.27
CA GLY A 51 5.95 -5.14 -16.70
C GLY A 51 5.96 -5.30 -18.22
N TYR A 52 6.75 -6.26 -18.68
CA TYR A 52 6.77 -6.79 -20.04
C TYR A 52 6.21 -8.21 -20.07
N GLU A 53 5.80 -8.68 -21.26
CA GLU A 53 5.27 -10.03 -21.46
C GLU A 53 6.23 -11.15 -21.03
N ASN A 54 7.53 -10.88 -21.05
CA ASN A 54 8.56 -11.82 -20.64
C ASN A 54 8.83 -11.82 -19.12
N GLY A 55 8.02 -11.12 -18.33
CA GLY A 55 8.17 -11.00 -16.87
C GLY A 55 9.28 -10.04 -16.42
N SER A 56 9.90 -9.29 -17.34
CA SER A 56 10.85 -8.23 -17.00
C SER A 56 10.16 -6.88 -16.80
N PHE A 57 10.87 -5.90 -16.24
CA PHE A 57 10.31 -4.58 -15.94
C PHE A 57 11.09 -3.43 -16.60
N LEU A 58 10.38 -2.34 -16.89
CA LEU A 58 10.95 -1.05 -17.22
C LEU A 58 11.74 -0.45 -16.04
N ASN A 59 12.57 0.54 -16.34
CA ASN A 59 13.13 1.40 -15.31
C ASN A 59 12.01 2.11 -14.55
N GLN A 60 12.19 2.27 -13.24
CA GLN A 60 11.17 2.91 -12.41
C GLN A 60 10.90 4.36 -12.83
N THR A 61 9.64 4.76 -12.76
CA THR A 61 9.24 6.17 -12.62
C THR A 61 9.03 6.45 -11.13
N GLN A 62 9.53 7.58 -10.62
CA GLN A 62 9.44 7.91 -9.20
C GLN A 62 8.48 9.05 -8.93
N TYR A 63 7.70 8.91 -7.86
CA TYR A 63 6.81 9.93 -7.33
C TYR A 63 7.18 10.23 -5.88
N LEU A 64 7.06 11.50 -5.49
CA LEU A 64 7.33 11.93 -4.12
C LEU A 64 6.26 11.39 -3.17
N THR A 65 6.69 10.95 -2.00
CA THR A 65 5.83 10.58 -0.86
C THR A 65 6.09 11.53 0.31
N GLY A 66 5.53 11.23 1.49
CA GLY A 66 6.06 11.76 2.74
C GLY A 66 7.40 11.12 3.12
N SER A 67 7.89 11.44 4.31
CA SER A 67 9.15 10.96 4.86
C SER A 67 9.04 9.52 5.34
N TRP A 68 10.05 8.73 4.96
CA TRP A 68 10.17 7.31 5.30
C TRP A 68 8.91 6.51 4.93
N PRO A 69 8.55 6.45 3.63
CA PRO A 69 7.50 5.56 3.17
C PRO A 69 7.86 4.13 3.57
N PHE A 70 6.96 3.44 4.27
CA PHE A 70 7.26 2.15 4.92
C PHE A 70 6.38 1.00 4.43
N SER A 71 5.13 1.29 4.07
CA SER A 71 4.15 0.32 3.57
C SER A 71 3.41 0.92 2.39
N VAL A 72 3.09 0.11 1.38
CA VAL A 72 2.32 0.52 0.20
C VAL A 72 1.17 -0.46 -0.02
N ALA A 73 0.00 0.06 -0.35
CA ALA A 73 -1.17 -0.69 -0.81
C ALA A 73 -1.76 0.00 -2.06
N VAL A 74 -2.59 -0.73 -2.81
CA VAL A 74 -3.18 -0.25 -4.07
C VAL A 74 -4.66 -0.62 -4.13
N GLY A 75 -5.44 0.21 -4.82
CA GLY A 75 -6.89 0.07 -4.96
C GLY A 75 -7.46 1.20 -5.83
N ASP A 76 -8.72 1.10 -6.24
CA ASP A 76 -9.42 2.17 -6.95
C ASP A 76 -10.14 3.06 -5.91
N PHE A 77 -9.55 4.20 -5.56
CA PHE A 77 -10.06 5.09 -4.50
C PHE A 77 -11.05 6.13 -5.03
N ASN A 78 -11.12 6.32 -6.34
CA ASN A 78 -11.94 7.33 -7.01
C ASN A 78 -12.99 6.75 -7.98
N ASN A 79 -13.16 5.42 -7.98
CA ASN A 79 -14.10 4.66 -8.80
C ASN A 79 -13.95 4.90 -10.30
N ASP A 80 -12.73 5.15 -10.76
CA ASP A 80 -12.43 5.40 -12.17
C ASP A 80 -11.85 4.18 -12.90
N THR A 81 -11.83 3.02 -12.22
CA THR A 81 -11.31 1.72 -12.67
C THR A 81 -9.80 1.66 -12.89
N GLN A 82 -9.07 2.68 -12.45
CA GLN A 82 -7.61 2.72 -12.48
C GLN A 82 -7.08 2.42 -11.08
N LEU A 83 -5.96 1.70 -11.01
CA LEU A 83 -5.32 1.46 -9.72
C LEU A 83 -4.62 2.72 -9.24
N ASP A 84 -4.94 3.13 -8.02
CA ASP A 84 -4.29 4.17 -7.26
C ASP A 84 -3.32 3.56 -6.24
N ILE A 85 -2.51 4.42 -5.61
CA ILE A 85 -1.52 4.02 -4.62
C ILE A 85 -1.75 4.77 -3.31
N VAL A 86 -1.73 4.05 -2.19
CA VAL A 86 -1.61 4.62 -0.85
C VAL A 86 -0.33 4.16 -0.17
N ILE A 87 0.35 5.06 0.52
CA ILE A 87 1.61 4.82 1.22
C ILE A 87 1.52 5.32 2.66
N ALA A 88 1.94 4.49 3.63
CA ALA A 88 2.17 4.93 5.00
C ALA A 88 3.56 5.58 5.13
N ASN A 89 3.59 6.84 5.59
CA ASN A 89 4.81 7.61 5.80
C ASN A 89 5.16 7.60 7.30
N PHE A 90 6.11 6.74 7.65
CA PHE A 90 6.41 6.41 9.04
C PHE A 90 6.88 7.62 9.85
N ASP A 91 7.73 8.48 9.30
CA ASP A 91 8.31 9.59 10.09
C ASP A 91 7.40 10.83 10.13
N ASP A 92 6.57 11.02 9.09
CA ASP A 92 5.67 12.17 8.98
C ASP A 92 4.33 11.97 9.70
N ASN A 93 3.99 10.75 10.12
CA ASN A 93 2.69 10.39 10.71
C ASN A 93 1.53 10.68 9.74
N THR A 94 1.73 10.33 8.47
CA THR A 94 0.77 10.59 7.40
C THR A 94 0.62 9.39 6.48
N VAL A 95 -0.41 9.41 5.65
CA VAL A 95 -0.48 8.63 4.42
C VAL A 95 -0.40 9.54 3.20
N SER A 96 0.24 9.07 2.14
CA SER A 96 0.22 9.68 0.81
C SER A 96 -0.69 8.88 -0.11
N VAL A 97 -1.59 9.55 -0.82
CA VAL A 97 -2.46 8.95 -1.86
C VAL A 97 -2.07 9.55 -3.21
N LEU A 98 -1.83 8.69 -4.20
CA LEU A 98 -1.52 9.06 -5.57
C LEU A 98 -2.54 8.41 -6.49
N LEU A 99 -3.35 9.23 -7.17
CA LEU A 99 -4.36 8.74 -8.12
C LEU A 99 -3.70 8.35 -9.44
N GLY A 100 -4.06 7.18 -9.97
CA GLY A 100 -3.57 6.65 -11.23
C GLY A 100 -4.26 7.28 -12.44
N TYR A 101 -3.55 7.31 -13.57
CA TYR A 101 -4.11 7.71 -14.88
C TYR A 101 -4.30 6.51 -15.83
N GLY A 102 -4.19 5.28 -15.33
CA GLY A 102 -4.42 4.06 -16.12
C GLY A 102 -3.40 3.79 -17.22
N ASN A 103 -2.31 4.55 -17.26
CA ASN A 103 -1.24 4.43 -18.24
C ASN A 103 0.13 4.22 -17.57
N GLY A 104 0.14 3.82 -16.29
CA GLY A 104 1.32 3.67 -15.45
C GLY A 104 1.86 4.97 -14.87
N SER A 105 1.17 6.10 -15.09
CA SER A 105 1.51 7.39 -14.47
C SER A 105 0.47 7.81 -13.43
N PHE A 106 0.91 8.67 -12.49
CA PHE A 106 0.14 9.07 -11.32
C PHE A 106 0.13 10.58 -11.13
N ALA A 107 -0.91 11.07 -10.46
CA ALA A 107 -0.98 12.43 -9.95
C ALA A 107 0.06 12.66 -8.84
N ASN A 108 0.27 13.94 -8.49
CA ASN A 108 1.04 14.28 -7.30
C ASN A 108 0.32 13.77 -6.04
N GLN A 109 1.09 13.43 -5.01
CA GLN A 109 0.53 12.97 -3.75
C GLN A 109 -0.43 13.99 -3.13
N THR A 110 -1.54 13.49 -2.59
CA THR A 110 -2.33 14.16 -1.56
C THR A 110 -2.02 13.49 -0.23
N THR A 111 -1.86 14.28 0.83
CA THR A 111 -1.41 13.78 2.14
C THR A 111 -2.53 13.91 3.17
N TYR A 112 -2.73 12.85 3.96
CA TYR A 112 -3.68 12.82 5.06
C TYR A 112 -2.97 12.48 6.37
N SER A 113 -3.39 13.08 7.47
CA SER A 113 -2.84 12.78 8.79
C SER A 113 -3.22 11.37 9.24
N ALA A 114 -2.25 10.65 9.80
CA ALA A 114 -2.41 9.36 10.45
C ALA A 114 -1.89 9.44 11.91
N GLY A 115 -1.80 8.31 12.61
CA GLY A 115 -1.21 8.26 13.95
C GLY A 115 0.31 8.17 13.92
N SER A 116 0.91 8.28 15.10
CA SER A 116 2.37 8.35 15.23
C SER A 116 3.03 7.07 14.74
N ARG A 117 4.06 7.22 13.90
CA ARG A 117 4.77 6.12 13.24
C ARG A 117 3.86 5.20 12.45
N SER A 118 3.27 5.75 11.38
CA SER A 118 2.44 5.05 10.42
C SER A 118 3.23 3.92 9.75
N ALA A 119 3.07 2.69 10.23
CA ALA A 119 3.94 1.56 9.92
C ALA A 119 3.40 0.68 8.79
N SER A 120 2.10 0.40 8.80
CA SER A 120 1.47 -0.47 7.83
C SER A 120 0.15 0.11 7.36
N VAL A 121 -0.15 -0.03 6.08
CA VAL A 121 -1.40 0.42 5.47
C VAL A 121 -2.11 -0.75 4.80
N ALA A 122 -3.41 -0.82 4.99
CA ALA A 122 -4.33 -1.70 4.29
C ALA A 122 -5.54 -0.89 3.80
N VAL A 123 -6.26 -1.44 2.84
CA VAL A 123 -7.42 -0.80 2.21
C VAL A 123 -8.57 -1.78 2.09
N GLY A 124 -9.79 -1.27 2.13
CA GLY A 124 -11.01 -2.05 2.09
C GLY A 124 -12.23 -1.18 2.39
N ASP A 125 -13.43 -1.64 2.08
CA ASP A 125 -14.67 -1.00 2.52
C ASP A 125 -15.00 -1.47 3.95
N PHE A 126 -14.77 -0.62 4.96
CA PHE A 126 -15.00 -0.96 6.38
C PHE A 126 -16.32 -0.42 6.93
N ASN A 127 -17.01 0.44 6.17
CA ASN A 127 -18.27 1.05 6.59
C ASN A 127 -19.47 0.60 5.73
N SER A 128 -19.24 -0.30 4.76
CA SER A 128 -20.21 -0.82 3.80
C SER A 128 -20.84 0.26 2.91
N ASP A 129 -20.07 1.29 2.54
CA ASP A 129 -20.51 2.37 1.65
C ASP A 129 -20.07 2.21 0.19
N THR A 130 -19.42 1.09 -0.13
CA THR A 130 -18.88 0.71 -1.45
C THR A 130 -17.64 1.49 -1.91
N HIS A 131 -17.08 2.36 -1.07
CA HIS A 131 -15.81 3.02 -1.34
C HIS A 131 -14.68 2.37 -0.55
N LEU A 132 -13.48 2.39 -1.13
CA LEU A 132 -12.29 1.95 -0.41
C LEU A 132 -11.91 2.99 0.65
N ASP A 133 -11.82 2.53 1.88
CA ASP A 133 -11.26 3.24 3.01
C ASP A 133 -9.79 2.85 3.23
N ILE A 134 -9.09 3.64 4.04
CA ILE A 134 -7.70 3.41 4.44
C ILE A 134 -7.62 3.09 5.93
N VAL A 135 -6.88 2.03 6.25
CA VAL A 135 -6.54 1.65 7.62
C VAL A 135 -5.03 1.68 7.81
N VAL A 136 -4.57 2.30 8.89
CA VAL A 136 -3.15 2.49 9.19
C VAL A 136 -2.83 2.02 10.59
N ALA A 137 -1.88 1.10 10.71
CA ALA A 137 -1.26 0.72 11.97
C ALA A 137 -0.27 1.80 12.43
N ASN A 138 -0.42 2.31 13.65
CA ASN A 138 0.43 3.36 14.22
C ASN A 138 1.29 2.77 15.35
N ALA A 139 2.59 2.60 15.09
CA ALA A 139 3.47 1.82 15.96
C ALA A 139 3.73 2.48 17.33
N ASP A 140 3.78 3.81 17.41
CA ASP A 140 4.10 4.51 18.67
C ASP A 140 2.85 4.93 19.47
N ASP A 141 1.69 5.00 18.82
CA ASP A 141 0.44 5.44 19.47
C ASP A 141 -0.37 4.28 20.07
N ASN A 142 -0.03 3.01 19.76
CA ASN A 142 -0.86 1.83 20.05
C ASN A 142 -2.30 2.00 19.52
N THR A 143 -2.40 2.59 18.32
CA THR A 143 -3.68 2.86 17.66
C THR A 143 -3.68 2.38 16.23
N VAL A 144 -4.88 2.21 15.70
CA VAL A 144 -5.15 2.14 14.27
C VAL A 144 -5.87 3.42 13.87
N SER A 145 -5.44 4.05 12.77
CA SER A 145 -6.18 5.15 12.15
C SER A 145 -7.03 4.61 11.01
N VAL A 146 -8.30 5.02 10.96
CA VAL A 146 -9.22 4.73 9.84
C VAL A 146 -9.58 6.05 9.17
N LEU A 147 -9.39 6.13 7.86
CA LEU A 147 -9.78 7.26 7.02
C LEU A 147 -10.82 6.75 6.02
N LEU A 148 -12.06 7.24 6.15
CA LEU A 148 -13.15 6.81 5.28
C LEU A 148 -13.03 7.46 3.90
N GLY A 149 -13.17 6.67 2.85
CA GLY A 149 -13.13 7.12 1.46
C GLY A 149 -14.45 7.75 1.03
N TYR A 150 -14.38 8.82 0.23
CA TYR A 150 -15.57 9.40 -0.38
C TYR A 150 -15.85 8.88 -1.80
N GLY A 151 -14.98 8.01 -2.32
CA GLY A 151 -15.11 7.43 -3.67
C GLY A 151 -14.75 8.40 -4.80
N ASP A 152 -14.17 9.55 -4.50
CA ASP A 152 -13.65 10.53 -5.47
C ASP A 152 -12.13 10.72 -5.35
N GLY A 153 -11.46 9.80 -4.64
CA GLY A 153 -10.03 9.87 -4.33
C GLY A 153 -9.72 10.73 -3.09
N SER A 154 -10.72 11.33 -2.46
CA SER A 154 -10.56 12.05 -1.19
C SER A 154 -11.06 11.24 0.01
N PHE A 155 -10.50 11.58 1.19
CA PHE A 155 -10.74 10.85 2.43
C PHE A 155 -11.14 11.80 3.56
N ALA A 156 -11.93 11.27 4.49
CA ALA A 156 -12.22 11.92 5.76
C ALA A 156 -10.97 12.06 6.63
N ASN A 157 -11.06 12.94 7.63
CA ASN A 157 -10.04 12.99 8.69
C ASN A 157 -9.98 11.66 9.43
N GLN A 158 -8.77 11.28 9.87
CA GLN A 158 -8.58 10.05 10.63
C GLN A 158 -9.47 9.95 11.87
N THR A 159 -10.00 8.76 12.09
CA THR A 159 -10.52 8.31 13.38
C THR A 159 -9.54 7.30 13.97
N LYS A 160 -9.12 7.49 15.23
CA LYS A 160 -8.17 6.60 15.91
C LYS A 160 -8.89 5.60 16.81
N TYR A 161 -8.48 4.34 16.76
CA TYR A 161 -8.94 3.27 17.64
C TYR A 161 -7.76 2.70 18.42
N THR A 162 -7.86 2.68 19.75
CA THR A 162 -6.82 2.13 20.62
C THR A 162 -6.86 0.60 20.60
N ILE A 163 -5.71 -0.03 20.36
CA ILE A 163 -5.56 -1.50 20.26
C ILE A 163 -4.76 -2.11 21.41
N GLY A 164 -4.16 -1.28 22.27
CA GLY A 164 -3.56 -1.72 23.54
C GLY A 164 -2.09 -2.12 23.48
N SER A 165 -1.52 -2.33 22.30
CA SER A 165 -0.10 -2.65 22.09
C SER A 165 0.47 -2.05 20.79
N PRO A 166 1.81 -1.96 20.66
CA PRO A 166 2.47 -1.43 19.46
C PRO A 166 2.23 -2.32 18.24
N SER A 167 1.56 -1.78 17.24
CA SER A 167 1.24 -2.50 16.00
C SER A 167 2.30 -2.29 14.93
N VAL A 168 2.68 -3.37 14.24
CA VAL A 168 3.67 -3.34 13.16
C VAL A 168 3.05 -3.65 11.81
N ALA A 169 2.01 -4.47 11.76
CA ALA A 169 1.34 -4.84 10.52
C ALA A 169 -0.17 -4.85 10.68
N VAL A 170 -0.88 -4.47 9.62
CA VAL A 170 -2.32 -4.63 9.50
C VAL A 170 -2.64 -5.56 8.33
N ALA A 171 -3.59 -6.47 8.54
CA ALA A 171 -4.20 -7.30 7.52
C ALA A 171 -5.72 -7.14 7.58
N VAL A 172 -6.38 -7.32 6.44
CA VAL A 172 -7.82 -7.09 6.29
C VAL A 172 -8.44 -8.27 5.55
N GLY A 173 -9.62 -8.68 5.98
CA GLY A 173 -10.41 -9.74 5.35
C GLY A 173 -11.69 -10.00 6.13
N ASP A 174 -12.68 -10.63 5.52
CA ASP A 174 -13.83 -11.16 6.26
C ASP A 174 -13.40 -12.43 7.01
N PHE A 175 -12.99 -12.28 8.26
CA PHE A 175 -12.47 -13.39 9.08
C PHE A 175 -13.58 -14.08 9.87
N ASN A 176 -14.72 -13.42 10.04
CA ASN A 176 -15.86 -13.93 10.81
C ASN A 176 -17.04 -14.43 9.93
N ASN A 177 -16.98 -14.24 8.61
CA ASN A 177 -17.99 -14.55 7.59
C ASN A 177 -19.31 -13.74 7.72
N ASP A 178 -19.24 -12.49 8.17
CA ASP A 178 -20.40 -11.59 8.27
C ASP A 178 -20.54 -10.64 7.09
N THR A 179 -19.70 -10.81 6.05
CA THR A 179 -19.64 -9.98 4.84
C THR A 179 -19.12 -8.56 5.05
N GLN A 180 -18.67 -8.21 6.26
CA GLN A 180 -17.92 -7.00 6.55
C GLN A 180 -16.43 -7.33 6.67
N LEU A 181 -15.58 -6.37 6.29
CA LEU A 181 -14.14 -6.54 6.44
C LEU A 181 -13.74 -6.39 7.91
N ASP A 182 -13.11 -7.43 8.45
CA ASP A 182 -12.43 -7.39 9.74
C ASP A 182 -10.99 -6.88 9.58
N ILE A 183 -10.49 -6.19 10.61
CA ILE A 183 -9.11 -5.72 10.71
C ILE A 183 -8.35 -6.61 11.70
N VAL A 184 -7.27 -7.24 11.25
CA VAL A 184 -6.35 -8.01 12.08
C VAL A 184 -5.04 -7.23 12.20
N ILE A 185 -4.55 -7.13 13.44
CA ILE A 185 -3.33 -6.41 13.76
C ILE A 185 -2.29 -7.39 14.29
N ALA A 186 -1.07 -7.30 13.79
CA ALA A 186 0.08 -8.02 14.35
C ALA A 186 0.98 -7.05 15.12
N ASN A 187 1.23 -7.39 16.38
CA ASN A 187 2.11 -6.66 17.29
C ASN A 187 3.44 -7.41 17.45
N PHE A 188 4.47 -6.74 18.00
CA PHE A 188 5.77 -7.37 18.27
C PHE A 188 6.03 -7.65 19.76
N ASP A 189 5.18 -7.13 20.66
CA ASP A 189 5.36 -7.23 22.11
C ASP A 189 4.37 -8.19 22.80
N ASP A 190 3.34 -8.67 22.09
CA ASP A 190 2.43 -9.72 22.56
C ASP A 190 2.29 -10.86 21.53
N ASN A 191 1.99 -12.06 22.01
CA ASN A 191 1.78 -13.27 21.20
C ASN A 191 0.30 -13.48 20.86
N THR A 192 -0.48 -12.40 20.75
CA THR A 192 -1.95 -12.44 20.61
C THR A 192 -2.41 -11.46 19.56
#